data_AF-A0AA40CC38-F1
#
_entry.id   AF-A0AA40CC38-F1
#
_cell.length_a   1.000
_cell.length_b   1.000
_cell.length_c   1.000
_cell.angle_alpha   90.00
_cell.angle_beta   90.00
_cell.angle_gamma   90.00
#
_symmetry.space_group_name_H-M   'P 1'
#
loop_
_entity.id
_entity.type
_entity.pdbx_description
1 polymer ?
#
loop_
_entity_poly.entity_id
_entity_poly.type
_entity_poly.pdbx_seq_one_letter_code
_entity_poly.pdbx_strand_id
1 'polypeptide(L)'
;MPKAAAKSKGAGKVEKRRGKKDPNAPKRGLSAYMFFANEQRDNVREENPGVSFGQVGKILGERWKALTDKQRTPYEAKAAADKKRYEDEKQAYNADGDEEESS
;
A
#
# COMPACT_ATOMS: atom_id res chain seq x y z
N MET A 1 -39.35 7.70 -17.27
CA MET A 1 -38.37 8.28 -16.34
C MET A 1 -38.41 7.47 -15.05
N PRO A 2 -37.30 7.10 -14.38
CA PRO A 2 -35.94 6.83 -14.85
C PRO A 2 -35.56 5.32 -14.80
N LYS A 3 -34.53 4.98 -15.59
CA LYS A 3 -33.98 3.65 -15.88
C LYS A 3 -33.29 2.99 -14.67
N ALA A 4 -33.59 1.72 -14.42
CA ALA A 4 -32.73 0.83 -13.64
C ALA A 4 -31.47 0.50 -14.47
N ALA A 5 -30.36 1.18 -14.17
CA ALA A 5 -29.04 0.87 -14.69
C ALA A 5 -28.10 0.53 -13.52
N ALA A 6 -28.27 -0.68 -12.97
CA ALA A 6 -27.30 -1.26 -12.04
C ALA A 6 -26.09 -1.76 -12.85
N LYS A 7 -25.13 -0.86 -13.08
CA LYS A 7 -23.80 -1.18 -13.62
C LYS A 7 -22.82 -1.21 -12.46
N SER A 8 -22.43 -2.40 -12.00
CA SER A 8 -21.04 -2.62 -11.59
C SER A 8 -20.72 -4.10 -11.65
N LYS A 9 -19.80 -4.41 -12.56
CA LYS A 9 -19.17 -5.71 -12.75
C LYS A 9 -18.66 -6.21 -11.40
N GLY A 10 -19.15 -7.37 -10.96
CA GLY A 10 -18.53 -8.13 -9.88
C GLY A 10 -17.10 -8.47 -10.30
N ALA A 11 -16.14 -7.79 -9.68
CA ALA A 11 -14.73 -8.08 -9.81
C ALA A 11 -14.51 -9.52 -9.36
N GLY A 12 -14.20 -10.39 -10.32
CA GLY A 12 -13.71 -11.73 -10.05
C GLY A 12 -12.58 -11.64 -9.03
N LYS A 13 -12.66 -12.49 -8.01
CA LYS A 13 -11.60 -12.69 -7.02
C LYS A 13 -10.34 -13.11 -7.78
N VAL A 14 -9.51 -12.15 -8.15
CA VAL A 14 -8.10 -12.41 -8.42
C VAL A 14 -7.49 -12.63 -7.03
N GLU A 15 -7.64 -13.85 -6.54
CA GLU A 15 -6.68 -14.43 -5.61
C GLU A 15 -5.35 -14.43 -6.37
N LYS A 16 -4.68 -13.27 -6.37
CA LYS A 16 -3.31 -13.14 -6.81
C LYS A 16 -2.55 -13.96 -5.79
N ARG A 17 -2.42 -15.27 -6.08
CA ARG A 17 -1.51 -16.19 -5.42
C ARG A 17 -0.25 -15.37 -5.23
N ARG A 18 0.02 -15.00 -3.98
CA ARG A 18 1.31 -14.41 -3.62
C ARG A 18 2.28 -15.55 -3.88
N GLY A 19 2.74 -15.66 -5.14
CA GLY A 19 3.90 -16.45 -5.49
C GLY A 19 4.95 -16.12 -4.44
N LYS A 20 5.61 -17.14 -3.91
CA LYS A 20 6.59 -17.00 -2.85
C LYS A 20 7.47 -15.83 -3.25
N LYS A 21 7.32 -14.73 -2.53
CA LYS A 21 8.07 -13.53 -2.84
C LYS A 21 9.48 -13.91 -2.50
N ASP A 22 10.35 -13.98 -3.50
CA ASP A 22 11.71 -14.46 -3.34
C ASP A 22 12.31 -13.81 -2.09
N PRO A 23 12.90 -14.59 -1.17
CA PRO A 23 13.39 -14.07 0.10
C PRO A 23 14.49 -13.02 -0.09
N ASN A 24 15.11 -12.96 -1.27
CA ASN A 24 16.08 -11.93 -1.67
C ASN A 24 15.47 -10.69 -2.32
N ALA A 25 14.17 -10.68 -2.62
CA ALA A 25 13.54 -9.50 -3.21
C ALA A 25 13.55 -8.35 -2.17
N PRO A 26 14.08 -7.17 -2.53
CA PRO A 26 14.15 -6.05 -1.61
C PRO A 26 12.75 -5.71 -1.12
N LYS A 27 12.62 -5.48 0.18
CA LYS A 27 11.33 -5.21 0.79
C LYS A 27 10.85 -3.86 0.30
N ARG A 28 9.69 -3.85 -0.39
CA ARG A 28 9.06 -2.64 -0.93
C ARG A 28 9.14 -1.47 0.04
N GLY A 29 9.69 -0.36 -0.46
CA GLY A 29 9.73 0.89 0.27
C GLY A 29 8.31 1.29 0.70
N LEU A 30 8.20 1.81 1.90
CA LEU A 30 6.94 2.25 2.48
C LEU A 30 6.57 3.62 1.87
N SER A 31 5.37 3.71 1.30
CA SER A 31 4.81 4.97 0.82
C SER A 31 4.40 5.87 2.00
N ALA A 32 4.19 7.16 1.74
CA ALA A 32 3.75 8.15 2.74
C ALA A 32 2.47 7.69 3.44
N TYR A 33 1.54 7.16 2.64
CA TYR A 33 0.32 6.54 3.13
C TYR A 33 0.61 5.31 4.00
N MET A 34 1.64 4.51 3.72
CA MET A 34 1.97 3.33 4.54
C MET A 34 2.61 3.72 5.88
N PHE A 35 3.42 4.79 5.93
CA PHE A 35 3.91 5.33 7.19
C PHE A 35 2.76 5.83 8.05
N PHE A 36 1.89 6.67 7.46
CA PHE A 36 0.68 7.15 8.13
C PHE A 36 -0.22 5.99 8.57
N ALA A 37 -0.50 5.04 7.67
CA ALA A 37 -1.35 3.90 7.97
C ALA A 37 -0.76 2.97 9.03
N ASN A 38 0.57 2.81 9.14
CA ASN A 38 1.15 2.01 10.23
C ASN A 38 1.05 2.70 11.59
N GLU A 39 1.20 4.02 11.64
CA GLU A 39 1.09 4.78 12.89
C GLU A 39 -0.37 4.95 13.31
N GLN A 40 -1.26 5.17 12.35
CA GLN A 40 -2.67 5.35 12.59
C GLN A 40 -3.46 4.05 12.66
N ARG A 41 -3.01 2.93 12.08
CA ARG A 41 -3.75 1.66 12.21
C ARG A 41 -3.82 1.24 13.68
N ASP A 42 -2.74 1.47 14.44
CA ASP A 42 -2.67 1.09 15.84
C ASP A 42 -3.57 2.03 16.65
N ASN A 43 -3.50 3.35 16.41
CA ASN A 43 -4.47 4.31 16.96
C ASN A 43 -5.93 3.93 16.64
N VAL A 44 -6.27 3.63 15.38
CA VAL A 44 -7.64 3.27 14.98
C VAL A 44 -8.07 1.94 15.61
N ARG A 45 -7.16 0.97 15.78
CA ARG A 45 -7.46 -0.30 16.48
C ARG A 45 -7.68 -0.10 17.98
N GLU A 46 -6.96 0.83 18.59
CA GLU A 46 -7.12 1.18 20.00
C GLU A 46 -8.40 1.99 20.24
N GLU A 47 -8.69 2.97 19.37
CA GLU A 47 -9.94 3.74 19.40
C GLU A 47 -11.16 2.86 19.07
N ASN A 48 -10.98 1.86 18.21
CA ASN A 48 -12.04 0.96 17.76
C ASN A 48 -11.65 -0.50 17.99
N PRO A 49 -11.65 -0.98 19.24
CA PRO A 49 -11.35 -2.37 19.53
C PRO A 49 -12.41 -3.26 18.87
N GLY A 50 -11.99 -4.10 17.91
CA GLY A 50 -12.87 -5.05 17.22
C GLY A 50 -13.26 -4.71 15.78
N VAL A 51 -12.81 -3.57 15.23
CA VAL A 51 -12.99 -3.32 13.78
C VAL A 51 -12.06 -4.20 12.95
N SER A 52 -12.56 -4.71 11.83
CA SER A 52 -11.75 -5.54 10.94
C SER A 52 -10.68 -4.70 10.22
N PHE A 53 -9.58 -5.32 9.84
CA PHE A 53 -8.52 -4.66 9.06
C PHE A 53 -9.06 -3.96 7.80
N GLY A 54 -10.11 -4.49 7.18
CA GLY A 54 -10.77 -3.86 6.03
C GLY A 54 -11.47 -2.54 6.37
N GLN A 55 -12.06 -2.43 7.56
CA GLN A 55 -12.68 -1.19 8.06
C GLN A 55 -11.60 -0.19 8.49
N VAL A 56 -10.55 -0.65 9.17
CA VAL A 56 -9.39 0.18 9.53
C VAL A 56 -8.78 0.82 8.28
N GLY A 57 -8.58 0.03 7.21
CA GLY A 57 -8.06 0.54 5.94
C GLY A 57 -8.95 1.60 5.28
N LYS A 58 -10.28 1.48 5.40
CA LYS A 58 -11.21 2.52 4.92
C LYS A 58 -11.07 3.81 5.72
N ILE A 59 -11.11 3.71 7.06
CA ILE A 59 -10.97 4.87 7.96
C ILE A 59 -9.63 5.58 7.73
N LEU A 60 -8.54 4.81 7.60
CA LEU A 60 -7.21 5.35 7.29
C LEU A 60 -7.15 6.04 5.94
N GLY A 61 -7.78 5.47 4.91
CA GLY A 61 -7.85 6.08 3.58
C GLY A 61 -8.63 7.40 3.59
N GLU A 62 -9.72 7.47 4.34
CA GLU A 62 -10.50 8.70 4.53
C GLU A 62 -9.71 9.73 5.35
N ARG A 63 -9.09 9.33 6.47
CA ARG A 63 -8.21 10.22 7.26
C ARG A 63 -7.07 10.76 6.39
N TRP A 64 -6.41 9.92 5.60
CA TRP A 64 -5.33 10.34 4.71
C TRP A 64 -5.77 11.35 3.66
N LYS A 65 -6.95 11.15 3.05
CA LYS A 65 -7.53 12.13 2.11
C LYS A 65 -7.95 13.42 2.81
N ALA A 66 -8.35 13.34 4.07
CA ALA A 66 -8.70 14.49 4.89
C ALA A 66 -7.46 15.25 5.41
N LEU A 67 -6.28 14.62 5.48
CA LEU A 67 -5.04 15.32 5.79
C LEU A 67 -4.73 16.37 4.73
N THR A 68 -4.23 17.50 5.18
CA THR A 68 -3.69 18.54 4.29
C THR A 68 -2.29 18.18 3.81
N ASP A 69 -1.87 18.75 2.69
CA ASP A 69 -0.54 18.50 2.12
C ASP A 69 0.58 18.85 3.11
N LYS A 70 0.36 19.81 4.01
CA LYS A 70 1.29 20.13 5.11
C LYS A 70 1.50 18.97 6.08
N GLN A 71 0.44 18.22 6.40
CA GLN A 71 0.52 17.05 7.26
C GLN A 71 1.08 15.85 6.51
N ARG A 72 0.80 15.74 5.20
CA ARG A 72 1.35 14.68 4.34
C ARG A 72 2.84 14.90 4.04
N THR A 73 3.28 16.15 3.90
CA THR A 73 4.68 16.55 3.60
C THR A 73 5.73 15.79 4.42
N PRO A 74 5.68 15.75 5.77
CA PRO A 74 6.67 15.01 6.55
C PRO A 74 6.63 13.49 6.28
N TYR A 75 5.45 12.92 6.04
CA TYR A 75 5.31 11.50 5.67
C TYR A 75 5.77 11.24 4.24
N GLU A 76 5.54 12.17 3.32
CA GLU A 76 6.02 12.12 1.94
C GLU A 76 7.53 12.25 1.85
N ALA A 77 8.15 13.09 2.66
CA ALA A 77 9.61 13.19 2.77
C ALA A 77 10.23 11.87 3.30
N LYS A 78 9.67 11.31 4.38
CA LYS A 78 10.09 10.00 4.91
C LYS A 78 9.91 8.89 3.88
N ALA A 79 8.79 8.89 3.17
CA ALA A 79 8.51 7.93 2.13
C ALA A 79 9.38 8.10 0.89
N ALA A 80 9.71 9.32 0.49
CA ALA A 80 10.62 9.57 -0.62
C ALA A 80 12.03 9.04 -0.30
N ALA A 81 12.50 9.22 0.93
CA ALA A 81 13.77 8.65 1.39
C ALA A 81 13.76 7.11 1.36
N ASP A 82 12.72 6.48 1.91
CA ASP A 82 12.60 5.01 1.94
C ASP A 82 12.32 4.42 0.55
N LYS A 83 11.55 5.12 -0.29
CA LYS A 83 11.31 4.78 -1.69
C LYS A 83 12.62 4.84 -2.49
N LYS A 84 13.46 5.85 -2.26
CA LYS A 84 14.77 5.94 -2.91
C LYS A 84 15.68 4.77 -2.50
N ARG A 85 15.71 4.40 -1.21
CA ARG A 85 16.43 3.20 -0.76
C ARG A 85 15.92 1.96 -1.49
N TYR A 86 14.61 1.77 -1.51
CA TYR A 86 14.00 0.63 -2.19
C TYR A 86 14.22 0.64 -3.70
N GLU A 87 14.18 1.80 -4.37
CA GLU A 87 14.43 1.91 -5.80
C GLU A 87 15.88 1.55 -6.13
N ASP A 88 16.84 1.94 -5.30
CA ASP A 88 18.26 1.59 -5.43
C ASP A 88 18.49 0.08 -5.21
N GLU A 89 17.97 -0.46 -4.09
CA GLU A 89 18.03 -1.90 -3.79
C GLU A 89 17.28 -2.73 -4.86
N LYS A 90 16.13 -2.25 -5.33
CA LYS A 90 15.36 -2.88 -6.40
C LYS A 90 16.10 -2.81 -7.72
N GLN A 91 16.77 -1.72 -8.06
CA GLN A 91 17.51 -1.63 -9.30
C GLN A 91 18.70 -2.59 -9.29
N ALA A 92 19.40 -2.71 -8.16
CA ALA A 92 20.43 -3.72 -7.96
C ALA A 92 19.87 -5.15 -8.07
N TYR A 93 18.72 -5.43 -7.46
CA TYR A 93 18.05 -6.73 -7.55
C TYR A 93 17.49 -7.03 -8.94
N ASN A 94 16.96 -6.04 -9.67
CA ASN A 94 16.39 -6.23 -11.00
C ASN A 94 17.49 -6.42 -12.05
N ALA A 95 18.70 -5.88 -11.81
CA ALA A 95 19.87 -6.18 -12.63
C ALA A 95 20.40 -7.61 -12.39
N ASP A 96 20.19 -8.17 -11.20
CA ASP A 96 20.54 -9.55 -10.82
C ASP A 96 19.42 -10.56 -11.18
N GLY A 97 18.16 -10.11 -11.24
CA GLY A 97 16.97 -10.93 -11.47
C GLY A 97 16.48 -11.01 -12.93
N ASP A 98 17.12 -10.31 -13.88
CA ASP A 98 16.81 -10.41 -15.31
C ASP A 98 17.51 -11.61 -15.99
N GLU A 99 18.54 -12.21 -15.35
CA GLU A 99 19.17 -13.45 -15.84
C GLU A 99 18.39 -14.74 -15.48
N GLU A 100 17.37 -14.67 -14.63
CA GLU A 100 16.56 -15.83 -14.20
C GLU A 100 15.06 -15.69 -14.57
N GLU A 101 14.71 -14.80 -15.51
CA GLU A 101 13.42 -14.84 -16.25
C GLU A 101 13.64 -14.92 -17.78
N SER A 102 14.87 -15.25 -18.20
CA SER A 102 15.20 -15.68 -19.55
C SER A 102 16.00 -17.00 -19.53
N SER A 103 15.45 -18.01 -18.86
CA SER A 103 15.75 -19.42 -19.16
C SER A 103 14.54 -20.32 -18.94
#